data_AF-A0A2V9HNY1-F1
#
_entry.id   AF-A0A2V9HNY1-F1
#
_cell.length_a   1.000
_cell.length_b   1.000
_cell.length_c   1.000
_cell.angle_alpha   90.00
_cell.angle_beta   90.00
_cell.angle_gamma   90.00
#
_symmetry.space_group_name_H-M   'P 1'
#
loop_
_entity.id
_entity.type
_entity.pdbx_description
1 polymer ?
#
loop_
_entity_poly.entity_id
_entity_poly.type
_entity_poly.pdbx_seq_one_letter_code
_entity_poly.pdbx_strand_id
1 'polypeptide(L)' 'MSVSKIQIGQLWKKDGTGDIYLVTRLYSEALNTMVILRKSGAEGEAQIRVRVDRAGSTQNIPGFSPAQEDEKF' A
#
# COMPACT_ATOMS: atom_id res chain seq x y z
N MET A 1 -0.21 9.88 -4.98
CA MET A 1 -1.66 9.84 -5.34
C MET A 1 -2.38 9.11 -4.23
N SER A 2 -3.51 9.63 -3.74
CA SER A 2 -4.22 9.04 -2.59
C SER A 2 -5.45 8.27 -3.06
N VAL A 3 -5.77 7.16 -2.38
CA VAL A 3 -6.95 6.34 -2.64
C VAL A 3 -8.01 6.56 -1.56
N SER A 4 -9.27 6.27 -1.87
CA SER A 4 -10.36 6.38 -0.90
C SER A 4 -10.13 5.40 0.27
N LYS A 5 -9.65 4.19 -0.03
CA LYS A 5 -9.36 3.16 0.96
C LYS A 5 -8.33 2.18 0.41
N ILE A 6 -7.26 1.93 1.14
CA ILE A 6 -6.29 0.88 0.80
C ILE A 6 -6.92 -0.48 1.08
N GLN A 7 -6.78 -1.44 0.16
CA GLN A 7 -7.31 -2.80 0.31
C GLN A 7 -6.21 -3.87 0.17
N ILE A 8 -6.42 -5.01 0.83
CA ILE A 8 -5.61 -6.22 0.61
C ILE A 8 -5.85 -6.70 -0.82
N GLY A 9 -4.79 -7.13 -1.52
CA GLY A 9 -4.85 -7.49 -2.93
C GLY A 9 -4.46 -6.35 -3.88
N GLN A 10 -4.48 -5.11 -3.41
CA GLN A 10 -4.15 -3.95 -4.23
C GLN A 10 -2.65 -3.89 -4.55
N LEU A 11 -2.33 -3.48 -5.79
CA LEU A 11 -0.96 -3.29 -6.26
C LEU A 11 -0.52 -1.82 -6.14
N TRP A 12 0.69 -1.63 -5.66
CA TRP A 12 1.33 -0.32 -5.47
C TRP A 12 2.72 -0.33 -6.08
N LYS A 13 3.05 0.72 -6.82
CA LYS A 13 4.36 0.91 -7.43
C LYS A 13 5.24 1.75 -6.50
N LYS A 14 6.44 1.27 -6.19
CA LYS A 14 7.43 2.02 -5.41
C LYS A 14 7.96 3.19 -6.24
N ASP A 15 7.91 4.38 -5.68
CA ASP A 15 8.41 5.57 -6.35
C ASP A 15 9.94 5.46 -6.51
N GLY A 16 10.46 5.92 -7.64
CA GLY A 16 11.89 5.88 -7.97
C GLY A 16 12.38 4.57 -8.59
N THR A 17 11.96 3.39 -8.10
CA THR A 17 12.41 2.10 -8.67
C THR A 17 11.42 1.51 -9.66
N GLY A 18 10.13 1.83 -9.56
CA GLY A 18 9.09 1.27 -10.42
C GLY A 18 8.70 -0.18 -10.06
N ASP A 19 9.30 -0.76 -9.01
CA ASP A 19 8.95 -2.08 -8.52
C ASP A 19 7.47 -2.15 -8.07
N ILE A 20 6.82 -3.26 -8.34
CA ILE A 20 5.42 -3.51 -7.95
C ILE A 20 5.38 -4.28 -6.63
N TYR A 21 4.48 -3.84 -5.75
CA TYR A 21 4.24 -4.43 -4.45
C TYR A 21 2.76 -4.74 -4.25
N LEU A 22 2.47 -5.89 -3.65
CA LEU A 22 1.14 -6.34 -3.27
C LEU A 22 0.85 -5.98 -1.80
N VAL A 23 -0.29 -5.36 -1.55
CA VAL A 23 -0.81 -5.23 -0.18
C VAL A 23 -1.28 -6.59 0.31
N THR A 24 -0.56 -7.16 1.27
CA THR A 24 -0.87 -8.48 1.83
C THR A 24 -1.62 -8.41 3.14
N ARG A 25 -1.43 -7.33 3.91
CA ARG A 25 -2.12 -7.10 5.19
C ARG A 25 -2.33 -5.60 5.39
N LEU A 26 -3.45 -5.28 6.03
CA LEU A 26 -3.76 -3.93 6.52
C LEU A 26 -4.29 -4.07 7.94
N TYR A 27 -3.69 -3.39 8.89
CA TYR A 27 -4.13 -3.45 10.29
C TYR A 27 -3.90 -2.13 11.00
N SER A 28 -4.72 -1.85 12.01
CA SER A 28 -4.61 -0.66 12.85
C SER A 28 -3.87 -1.00 14.14
N GLU A 29 -2.83 -0.24 14.45
CA GLU A 29 -2.10 -0.27 15.72
C GLU A 29 -2.41 1.01 16.48
N ALA A 30 -3.12 0.95 17.62
CA ALA A 30 -3.48 2.09 18.45
C ALA A 30 -3.94 3.33 17.64
N LEU A 31 -3.03 4.25 17.32
CA LEU A 31 -3.29 5.51 16.61
C LEU A 31 -2.94 5.50 15.11
N ASN A 32 -2.32 4.44 14.61
CA ASN A 32 -1.80 4.36 13.24
C ASN A 32 -2.40 3.17 12.51
N THR A 33 -2.39 3.23 11.18
CA THR A 33 -2.64 2.05 10.36
C THR A 33 -1.38 1.69 9.60
N MET A 34 -1.09 0.41 9.58
CA MET A 34 0.05 -0.18 8.91
C MET A 34 -0.43 -0.99 7.73
N VAL A 35 0.39 -0.96 6.69
CA VAL A 35 0.26 -1.81 5.52
C VAL A 35 1.51 -2.70 5.42
N ILE A 36 1.29 -3.97 5.09
CA ILE A 36 2.37 -4.91 4.80
C ILE A 36 2.39 -5.17 3.30
N LEU A 37 3.51 -4.83 2.68
CA LEU A 37 3.73 -4.93 1.26
C LEU A 37 4.73 -6.04 0.96
N ARG A 38 4.44 -6.83 -0.07
CA ARG A 38 5.34 -7.85 -0.60
C ARG A 38 5.70 -7.49 -2.02
N LYS A 39 6.98 -7.53 -2.38
CA LYS A 39 7.41 -7.29 -3.76
C LYS A 39 6.86 -8.39 -4.68
N SER A 40 6.24 -7.99 -5.79
CA SER A 40 5.72 -8.93 -6.79
C SER A 40 6.86 -9.70 -7.46
N GLY A 41 6.70 -11.02 -7.62
CA GLY A 41 7.74 -11.89 -8.16
C GLY A 41 8.87 -12.24 -7.17
N ALA A 42 8.79 -11.78 -5.92
CA ALA A 42 9.80 -12.00 -4.89
C ALA A 42 9.16 -12.54 -3.60
N GLU A 43 8.47 -13.67 -3.73
CA GLU A 43 7.60 -14.20 -2.68
C GLU A 43 8.34 -14.69 -1.44
N GLY A 44 9.62 -15.07 -1.59
CA GLY A 44 10.51 -15.48 -0.51
C GLY A 44 11.29 -14.33 0.14
N GLU A 45 11.18 -13.10 -0.36
CA GLU A 45 11.85 -11.94 0.24
C GLU A 45 11.08 -11.39 1.44
N ALA A 46 11.80 -10.64 2.30
CA ALA A 46 11.20 -9.98 3.45
C ALA A 46 10.12 -8.99 3.02
N GLN A 47 8.98 -9.04 3.72
CA GLN A 47 7.91 -8.07 3.54
C GLN A 47 8.28 -6.74 4.18
N ILE A 48 7.81 -5.64 3.59
CA ILE A 48 8.03 -4.30 4.14
C ILE A 48 6.76 -3.81 4.84
N ARG A 49 6.95 -3.14 5.97
CA ARG A 49 5.87 -2.52 6.75
C ARG A 49 5.95 -1.01 6.60
N VAL A 50 4.84 -0.39 6.25
CA VAL A 50 4.75 1.05 6.04
C VAL A 50 3.57 1.60 6.81
N ARG A 51 3.74 2.77 7.43
CA ARG A 51 2.63 3.52 8.03
C ARG A 51 1.81 4.16 6.93
N VAL A 52 0.51 3.93 6.94
CA VAL A 52 -0.44 4.61 6.06
C VAL A 52 -0.60 6.06 6.50
N ASP A 53 -0.44 6.97 5.55
CA ASP A 53 -0.78 8.37 5.74
C ASP A 53 -2.27 8.57 5.50
N ARG A 54 -2.93 9.33 6.38
CA ARG A 54 -4.36 9.62 6.29
C ARG A 54 -4.57 11.13 6.25
N ALA A 55 -5.14 11.60 5.15
CA ALA A 55 -5.53 12.99 4.97
C ALA A 55 -7.05 13.04 4.71
N GLY A 56 -7.81 13.34 5.76
CA GLY A 56 -9.27 13.33 5.72
C GLY A 56 -9.82 11.95 5.32
N SER A 57 -10.61 11.90 4.25
CA SER A 57 -11.19 10.65 3.71
C SER A 57 -10.25 9.89 2.77
N THR A 58 -9.02 10.38 2.57
CA THR A 58 -8.05 9.76 1.65
C THR A 58 -6.91 9.10 2.40
N GLN A 59 -6.42 7.98 1.84
CA GLN A 59 -5.33 7.19 2.37
C GLN A 59 -4.20 7.10 1.35
N ASN A 60 -2.96 7.12 1.82
CA ASN A 60 -1.78 7.01 0.97
C ASN A 60 -0.72 6.12 1.61
N ILE A 61 0.09 5.45 0.78
CA ILE A 61 1.29 4.75 1.22
C ILE A 61 2.50 5.64 0.87
N PRO A 62 3.21 6.24 1.84
CA PRO A 62 4.36 7.10 1.57
C PRO A 62 5.43 6.39 0.74
N GLY A 63 5.86 7.01 -0.35
CA GLY A 63 6.86 6.46 -1.28
C GLY A 63 6.31 5.42 -2.27
N PHE A 64 4.99 5.31 -2.36
CA PHE A 64 4.32 4.47 -3.36
C PHE A 64 3.18 5.23 -4.04
N SER A 65 2.91 4.82 -5.27
CA SER A 65 1.76 5.25 -6.05
C SER A 65 0.88 4.04 -6.39
N PRO A 66 -0.46 4.15 -6.38
CA PRO A 66 -1.35 3.07 -6.81
C PRO A 66 -0.97 2.60 -8.22
N ALA A 67 -0.83 1.28 -8.42
CA ALA A 67 -0.50 0.72 -9.72
C ALA A 67 -1.74 0.45 -10.59
N GLN A 68 -2.93 0.55 -9.99
CA GLN A 68 -4.24 0.41 -10.63
C GLN A 68 -5.15 1.54 -10.12
N GLU A 69 -6.12 1.94 -10.95
CA GLU A 69 -7.13 2.92 -10.56
C GLU A 69 -8.03 2.33 -9.45
N ASP A 70 -8.49 3.20 -8.54
CA ASP A 70 -9.43 2.84 -7.46
C ASP A 70 -10.75 2.39 -8.12
N GLU A 71 -10.97 1.07 -8.22
CA GLU A 71 -12.22 0.53 -8.75
C GLU A 71 -13.33 0.79 -7.72
N LYS A 72 -14.08 1.87 -7.93
CA LYS A 72 -15.21 2.26 -7.07
C LYS A 72 -16.41 1.38 -7.40
N PHE A 73 -16.61 0.31 -6.62
CA PHE A 73 -17.86 -0.46 -6.59
C PHE A 73 -18.86 0.15 -5.62
#